data_AF-A0A6B7Q2Y4-F1
#
_entry.id   AF-A0A6B7Q2Y4-F1
#
_cell.length_a   1.000
_cell.length_b   1.000
_cell.length_c   1.000
_cell.angle_alpha   90.00
_cell.angle_beta   90.00
_cell.angle_gamma   90.00
#
_symmetry.space_group_name_H-M   'P 1'
#
loop_
_entity.id
_entity.type
_entity.pdbx_description
1 polymer ?
#
loop_
_entity_poly.entity_id
_entity_poly.type
_entity_poly.pdbx_seq_one_letter_code
_entity_poly.pdbx_strand_id
1 'polypeptide(L)'
;MVPQSDRQQNLQLAQENLPTIRSLSMSTLRTTAFQLASLALFIGSATQAMAEDITFVSQGGAYQEAQSKAILEPAAKKLGLTLKQDSSPKAYPIIKTQVESGKVTWDVVDLPTGDCIRGEAEGLFEKLDLALIPNAAQIPDSLKDEYSVGYISYSTVLAYRTDAFKGADVPKTWADFWDTKK
;
A
#
# COMPACT_ATOMS: atom_id res chain seq x y z
N MET A 1 90.53 23.66 31.01
CA MET A 1 89.99 24.88 31.65
C MET A 1 89.54 25.78 30.51
N VAL A 2 88.25 25.75 30.15
CA VAL A 2 87.72 26.44 28.95
C VAL A 2 87.51 27.92 29.26
N PRO A 3 87.98 28.87 28.41
CA PRO A 3 87.90 30.31 28.66
C PRO A 3 86.46 30.79 28.89
N GLN A 4 86.27 31.77 29.79
CA GLN A 4 84.93 32.30 30.12
C GLN A 4 84.23 32.98 28.92
N SER A 5 84.98 33.47 27.93
CA SER A 5 84.45 34.09 26.71
C SER A 5 83.61 33.11 25.88
N ASP A 6 84.08 31.87 25.76
CA ASP A 6 83.44 30.86 24.91
C ASP A 6 82.15 30.33 25.54
N ARG A 7 82.01 30.45 26.87
CA ARG A 7 80.78 30.11 27.58
C ARG A 7 79.68 31.15 27.34
N GLN A 8 80.04 32.42 27.21
CA GLN A 8 79.10 33.50 26.94
C GLN A 8 78.60 33.44 25.49
N GLN A 9 79.49 33.14 24.54
CA GLN A 9 79.15 33.07 23.12
C GLN A 9 78.21 31.90 22.78
N ASN A 10 78.40 30.75 23.44
CA ASN A 10 77.51 29.59 23.28
C ASN A 10 76.14 29.78 23.94
N LEU A 11 76.02 30.62 24.98
CA LEU A 11 74.73 30.96 25.58
C LEU A 11 73.93 31.95 24.71
N GLN A 12 74.61 32.83 23.99
CA GLN A 12 73.98 33.79 23.09
C GLN A 12 73.43 33.11 21.82
N LEU A 13 74.17 32.13 21.27
CA LEU A 13 73.73 31.32 20.12
C LEU A 13 72.56 30.37 20.46
N ALA A 14 72.37 29.99 21.73
CA ALA A 14 71.24 29.16 22.17
C ALA A 14 69.94 29.97 22.36
N GLN A 15 70.02 31.29 22.53
CA GLN A 15 68.85 32.15 22.75
C GLN A 15 68.20 32.65 21.44
N GLU A 16 68.95 32.74 20.34
CA GLU A 16 68.42 33.26 19.06
C GLU A 16 67.62 32.24 18.23
N ASN A 17 67.63 30.95 18.57
CA ASN A 17 66.98 29.88 17.78
C ASN A 17 65.83 29.16 18.51
N LEU A 18 65.23 29.76 19.53
CA LEU A 18 64.02 29.20 20.16
C LEU A 18 62.75 29.71 19.46
N PRO A 19 61.89 28.83 18.93
CA PRO A 19 60.61 29.25 18.36
C PRO A 19 59.73 29.89 19.42
N THR A 20 59.15 31.04 19.07
CA THR A 20 58.33 31.89 19.93
C THR A 20 57.10 31.12 20.43
N ILE A 21 57.06 30.80 21.72
CA ILE A 21 55.88 30.22 22.37
C ILE A 21 54.79 31.29 22.38
N ARG A 22 53.88 31.22 21.40
CA ARG A 22 52.63 32.00 21.43
C ARG A 22 51.83 31.56 22.65
N SER A 23 51.56 32.52 23.55
CA SER A 23 50.68 32.35 24.69
C SER A 23 49.28 31.93 24.24
N LEU A 24 48.93 30.66 24.44
CA LEU A 24 47.54 30.21 24.33
C LEU A 24 46.77 30.76 25.53
N SER A 25 45.91 31.74 25.24
CA SER A 25 44.94 32.31 26.16
C SER A 25 44.12 31.21 26.84
N MET A 26 44.16 31.15 28.17
CA MET A 26 43.32 30.29 29.02
C MET A 26 41.88 30.78 29.06
N SER A 27 41.18 30.81 27.92
CA SER A 27 39.79 31.30 27.84
C SER A 27 38.80 30.30 27.21
N THR A 28 39.01 29.00 27.40
CA THR A 28 38.10 27.95 26.89
C THR A 28 37.90 26.79 27.87
N LEU A 29 37.95 27.06 29.18
CA LEU A 29 37.63 26.07 30.23
C LEU A 29 36.29 26.35 30.92
N ARG A 30 35.21 26.62 30.16
CA ARG A 30 33.85 26.73 30.72
C ARG A 30 32.76 26.36 29.71
N THR A 31 32.80 25.17 29.09
CA THR A 31 31.64 24.71 28.28
C THR A 31 31.54 23.21 28.06
N THR A 32 32.07 22.36 28.94
CA THR A 32 31.95 20.89 28.86
C THR A 32 30.90 20.34 29.85
N ALA A 33 29.69 20.91 29.85
CA ALA A 33 28.59 20.42 30.70
C ALA A 33 27.21 20.44 30.02
N PHE A 34 27.15 20.44 28.69
CA PHE A 34 25.87 20.48 27.94
C PHE A 34 25.74 19.47 26.80
N GLN A 35 26.54 18.40 26.77
CA GLN A 35 26.49 17.41 25.68
C GLN A 35 25.96 16.01 26.06
N LEU A 36 25.44 15.81 27.27
CA LEU A 36 24.88 14.51 27.68
C LEU A 36 23.34 14.46 27.73
N ALA A 37 22.64 15.53 27.37
CA ALA A 37 21.18 15.59 27.45
C ALA A 37 20.44 15.39 26.11
N SER A 38 21.16 15.19 24.99
CA SER A 38 20.54 15.16 23.65
C SER A 38 20.35 13.76 23.05
N LEU A 39 20.81 12.69 23.72
CA LEU A 39 20.73 11.32 23.17
C LEU A 39 19.51 10.51 23.69
N ALA A 40 18.68 11.10 24.55
CA ALA A 40 17.51 10.40 25.13
C ALA A 40 16.20 10.55 24.31
N LEU A 41 16.19 11.34 23.23
CA LEU A 41 14.97 11.59 22.44
C LEU A 41 14.79 10.71 21.19
N PHE A 42 15.70 9.77 20.91
CA PHE A 42 15.63 8.97 19.66
C PHE A 42 15.10 7.53 19.84
N ILE A 43 14.63 7.13 21.02
CA ILE A 43 14.08 5.78 21.27
C ILE A 43 12.53 5.76 21.16
N GLY A 44 11.90 6.90 20.92
CA GLY A 44 10.45 7.06 21.00
C GLY A 44 9.69 7.11 19.67
N SER A 45 10.32 6.89 18.52
CA SER A 45 9.60 6.71 17.26
C SER A 45 9.04 5.30 17.20
N ALA A 46 8.06 5.01 18.06
CA ALA A 46 7.07 4.01 17.72
C ALA A 46 6.50 4.46 16.37
N THR A 47 6.88 3.78 15.29
CA THR A 47 6.11 3.81 14.06
C THR A 47 4.71 3.39 14.47
N GLN A 48 3.84 4.37 14.68
CA GLN A 48 2.41 4.13 14.70
C GLN A 48 2.16 3.47 13.36
N ALA A 49 1.85 2.17 13.38
CA ALA A 49 1.42 1.48 12.19
C ALA A 49 0.20 2.26 11.70
N MET A 50 0.40 3.10 10.68
CA MET A 50 -0.69 3.74 9.98
C MET A 50 -1.48 2.57 9.41
N ALA A 51 -2.70 2.38 9.89
CA ALA A 51 -3.60 1.40 9.32
C ALA A 51 -3.64 1.67 7.81
N GLU A 52 -3.21 0.70 7.01
CA GLU A 52 -3.19 0.86 5.57
C GLU A 52 -4.65 0.97 5.10
N ASP A 53 -4.95 2.07 4.41
CA ASP A 53 -6.27 2.30 3.84
C ASP A 53 -6.39 1.42 2.59
N ILE A 54 -7.34 0.48 2.59
CA ILE A 54 -7.65 -0.35 1.41
C ILE A 54 -9.00 0.05 0.85
N THR A 55 -9.06 0.29 -0.46
CA THR A 55 -10.28 0.59 -1.21
C THR A 55 -10.75 -0.65 -1.95
N PHE A 56 -11.87 -1.20 -1.50
CA PHE A 56 -12.57 -2.29 -2.18
C PHE A 56 -13.70 -1.74 -3.06
N VAL A 57 -13.79 -2.23 -4.30
CA VAL A 57 -14.80 -1.80 -5.27
C VAL A 57 -15.60 -2.98 -5.77
N SER A 58 -16.92 -2.85 -5.75
CA SER A 58 -17.85 -3.85 -6.33
C SER A 58 -18.99 -3.14 -7.06
N GLN A 59 -20.10 -3.84 -7.33
CA GLN A 59 -21.24 -3.34 -8.10
C GLN A 59 -22.24 -2.51 -7.27
N GLY A 60 -22.09 -2.47 -5.94
CA GLY A 60 -23.02 -1.81 -5.03
C GLY A 60 -24.25 -2.63 -4.66
N GLY A 61 -25.21 -1.97 -4.00
CA GLY A 61 -26.49 -2.54 -3.58
C GLY A 61 -26.36 -3.72 -2.61
N ALA A 62 -27.41 -4.55 -2.55
CA ALA A 62 -27.51 -5.67 -1.61
C ALA A 62 -26.37 -6.70 -1.76
N TYR A 63 -25.81 -6.83 -2.95
CA TYR A 63 -24.68 -7.71 -3.21
C TYR A 63 -23.42 -7.21 -2.48
N GLN A 64 -23.06 -5.93 -2.65
CA GLN A 64 -21.91 -5.36 -1.95
C GLN A 64 -22.11 -5.27 -0.44
N GLU A 65 -23.33 -5.01 0.02
CA GLU A 65 -23.64 -5.10 1.45
C GLU A 65 -23.37 -6.50 2.02
N ALA A 66 -23.68 -7.55 1.26
CA ALA A 66 -23.40 -8.93 1.66
C ALA A 66 -21.90 -9.21 1.70
N GLN A 67 -21.13 -8.76 0.69
CA GLN A 67 -19.67 -8.85 0.67
C GLN A 67 -19.05 -8.14 1.90
N SER A 68 -19.51 -6.92 2.20
CA SER A 68 -19.04 -6.12 3.33
C SER A 68 -19.18 -6.87 4.65
N LYS A 69 -20.39 -7.35 4.94
CA LYS A 69 -20.71 -8.03 6.20
C LYS A 69 -20.04 -9.40 6.32
N ALA A 70 -19.99 -10.17 5.25
CA ALA A 70 -19.51 -11.54 5.28
C ALA A 70 -17.98 -11.64 5.24
N ILE A 71 -17.31 -10.73 4.52
CA ILE A 71 -15.89 -10.86 4.18
C ILE A 71 -15.10 -9.62 4.61
N LEU A 72 -15.48 -8.43 4.12
CA LEU A 72 -14.59 -7.26 4.16
C LEU A 72 -14.45 -6.67 5.56
N GLU A 73 -15.56 -6.41 6.27
CA GLU A 73 -15.52 -5.86 7.64
C GLU A 73 -14.84 -6.81 8.64
N PRO A 74 -15.15 -8.13 8.65
CA PRO A 74 -14.40 -9.08 9.48
C PRO A 74 -12.91 -9.13 9.16
N ALA A 75 -12.54 -9.10 7.87
CA ALA A 75 -11.14 -9.12 7.44
C ALA A 75 -10.41 -7.84 7.87
N ALA A 76 -10.99 -6.67 7.61
CA ALA A 76 -10.42 -5.38 8.00
C ALA A 76 -10.20 -5.28 9.51
N LYS A 77 -11.19 -5.71 10.31
CA LYS A 77 -11.07 -5.77 11.78
C LYS A 77 -9.97 -6.71 12.23
N LYS A 78 -9.86 -7.89 11.62
CA LYS A 78 -8.84 -8.90 11.97
C LYS A 78 -7.43 -8.42 11.61
N LEU A 79 -7.29 -7.72 10.48
CA LEU A 79 -6.02 -7.23 9.96
C LEU A 79 -5.62 -5.85 10.50
N GLY A 80 -6.54 -5.15 11.18
CA GLY A 80 -6.30 -3.79 11.65
C GLY A 80 -6.23 -2.76 10.52
N LEU A 81 -6.93 -3.01 9.42
CA LEU A 81 -6.97 -2.15 8.22
C LEU A 81 -8.14 -1.18 8.27
N THR A 82 -7.97 -0.03 7.62
CA THR A 82 -9.09 0.87 7.34
C THR A 82 -9.71 0.48 6.00
N LEU A 83 -10.95 0.01 6.02
CA LEU A 83 -11.69 -0.35 4.81
C LEU A 83 -12.43 0.87 4.25
N LYS A 84 -12.08 1.27 3.02
CA LYS A 84 -12.87 2.15 2.16
C LYS A 84 -13.63 1.29 1.15
N GLN A 85 -14.84 1.71 0.80
CA GLN A 85 -15.65 1.05 -0.21
C GLN A 85 -16.15 2.04 -1.24
N ASP A 86 -16.04 1.65 -2.50
CA ASP A 86 -16.62 2.33 -3.65
C ASP A 86 -17.50 1.34 -4.45
N SER A 87 -18.31 1.83 -5.37
CA SER A 87 -19.22 1.00 -6.16
C SER A 87 -19.29 1.47 -7.61
N SER A 88 -19.03 0.56 -8.55
CA SER A 88 -19.23 0.79 -9.98
C SER A 88 -19.66 -0.48 -10.71
N PRO A 89 -20.93 -0.57 -11.16
CA PRO A 89 -21.38 -1.65 -12.06
C PRO A 89 -20.63 -1.71 -13.40
N LYS A 90 -19.88 -0.67 -13.75
CA LYS A 90 -19.04 -0.58 -14.96
C LYS A 90 -17.62 -0.17 -14.56
N ALA A 91 -16.97 -0.99 -13.75
CA ALA A 91 -15.64 -0.70 -13.21
C ALA A 91 -14.54 -0.67 -14.29
N TYR A 92 -14.62 -1.52 -15.33
CA TYR A 92 -13.55 -1.70 -16.31
C TYR A 92 -13.00 -0.39 -16.94
N PRO A 93 -13.82 0.52 -17.50
CA PRO A 93 -13.30 1.75 -18.09
C PRO A 93 -12.63 2.68 -17.07
N ILE A 94 -13.07 2.64 -15.81
CA ILE A 94 -12.50 3.44 -14.73
C ILE A 94 -11.13 2.89 -14.35
N ILE A 95 -11.00 1.56 -14.22
CA ILE A 95 -9.70 0.89 -13.98
C ILE A 95 -8.72 1.29 -15.09
N LYS A 96 -9.12 1.12 -16.35
CA LYS A 96 -8.27 1.47 -17.49
C LYS A 96 -7.82 2.93 -17.43
N THR A 97 -8.73 3.85 -17.16
CA THR A 97 -8.42 5.28 -17.03
C THR A 97 -7.45 5.56 -15.88
N GLN A 98 -7.63 4.92 -14.72
CA GLN A 98 -6.75 5.09 -13.56
C GLN A 98 -5.34 4.58 -13.85
N VAL A 99 -5.22 3.40 -14.45
CA VAL A 99 -3.93 2.80 -14.81
C VAL A 99 -3.22 3.65 -15.88
N GLU A 100 -3.91 3.99 -16.98
CA GLU A 100 -3.32 4.78 -18.08
C GLU A 100 -2.90 6.20 -17.64
N SER A 101 -3.61 6.78 -16.66
CA SER A 101 -3.26 8.10 -16.11
C SER A 101 -2.21 8.05 -14.99
N GLY A 102 -1.85 6.85 -14.50
CA GLY A 102 -0.97 6.67 -13.34
C GLY A 102 -1.55 7.17 -12.03
N LYS A 103 -2.88 7.35 -11.95
CA LYS A 103 -3.60 7.87 -10.78
C LYS A 103 -4.53 6.80 -10.23
N VAL A 104 -3.94 5.69 -9.79
CA VAL A 104 -4.66 4.57 -9.19
C VAL A 104 -5.09 4.91 -7.78
N THR A 105 -6.38 4.71 -7.50
CA THR A 105 -7.01 4.92 -6.18
C THR A 105 -7.79 3.70 -5.71
N TRP A 106 -7.97 2.69 -6.57
CA TRP A 106 -8.65 1.43 -6.24
C TRP A 106 -7.61 0.32 -6.04
N ASP A 107 -7.75 -0.44 -4.96
CA ASP A 107 -6.78 -1.47 -4.57
C ASP A 107 -7.27 -2.88 -4.93
N VAL A 108 -8.53 -3.20 -4.59
CA VAL A 108 -9.15 -4.50 -4.89
C VAL A 108 -10.48 -4.28 -5.56
N VAL A 109 -10.67 -4.88 -6.74
CA VAL A 109 -11.91 -4.71 -7.52
C VAL A 109 -12.54 -6.06 -7.80
N ASP A 110 -13.82 -6.18 -7.45
CA ASP A 110 -14.68 -7.29 -7.85
C ASP A 110 -15.18 -7.09 -9.28
N LEU A 111 -14.83 -8.02 -10.16
CA LEU A 111 -15.13 -7.95 -11.59
C LEU A 111 -15.79 -9.25 -12.09
N PRO A 112 -16.69 -9.16 -13.07
CA PRO A 112 -17.10 -10.32 -13.86
C PRO A 112 -15.88 -10.96 -14.54
N THR A 113 -15.89 -12.29 -14.71
CA THR A 113 -14.77 -13.05 -15.29
C THR A 113 -14.28 -12.49 -16.64
N GLY A 114 -15.20 -12.01 -17.49
CA GLY A 114 -14.83 -11.41 -18.78
C GLY A 114 -13.99 -10.15 -18.65
N ASP A 115 -14.23 -9.32 -17.63
CA ASP A 115 -13.45 -8.11 -17.36
C ASP A 115 -12.10 -8.45 -16.73
N CYS A 116 -12.00 -9.51 -15.91
CA CYS A 116 -10.72 -10.02 -15.41
C CYS A 116 -9.80 -10.45 -16.56
N ILE A 117 -10.29 -11.33 -17.45
CA ILE A 117 -9.54 -11.83 -18.60
C ILE A 117 -9.09 -10.67 -19.50
N ARG A 118 -9.98 -9.71 -19.72
CA ARG A 118 -9.68 -8.56 -20.56
C ARG A 118 -8.62 -7.66 -19.93
N GLY A 119 -8.74 -7.36 -18.64
CA GLY A 119 -7.80 -6.47 -17.97
C GLY A 119 -6.41 -7.09 -17.82
N GLU A 120 -6.32 -8.41 -17.63
CA GLU A 120 -5.06 -9.15 -17.73
C GLU A 120 -4.43 -8.97 -19.12
N ALA A 121 -5.18 -9.23 -20.19
CA ALA A 121 -4.69 -9.12 -21.56
C ALA A 121 -4.25 -7.68 -21.93
N GLU A 122 -4.85 -6.67 -21.30
CA GLU A 122 -4.51 -5.25 -21.47
C GLU A 122 -3.45 -4.77 -20.46
N GLY A 123 -2.94 -5.62 -19.56
CA GLY A 123 -1.90 -5.29 -18.59
C GLY A 123 -2.34 -4.31 -17.50
N LEU A 124 -3.61 -4.37 -17.11
CA LEU A 124 -4.23 -3.44 -16.14
C LEU A 124 -4.12 -3.91 -14.68
N PHE A 125 -3.71 -5.15 -14.44
CA PHE A 125 -3.68 -5.77 -13.12
C PHE A 125 -2.27 -6.15 -12.69
N GLU A 126 -2.01 -6.00 -11.40
CA GLU A 126 -0.80 -6.50 -10.76
C GLU A 126 -0.87 -8.02 -10.59
N LYS A 127 0.29 -8.67 -10.60
CA LYS A 127 0.38 -10.10 -10.28
C LYS A 127 0.12 -10.31 -8.79
N LEU A 128 -0.75 -11.26 -8.48
CA LEU A 128 -1.03 -11.71 -7.13
C LEU A 128 0.08 -12.65 -6.65
N ASP A 129 0.58 -12.39 -5.44
CA ASP A 129 1.37 -13.39 -4.71
C ASP A 129 0.43 -14.42 -4.08
N LEU A 130 0.17 -15.50 -4.81
CA LEU A 130 -0.72 -16.57 -4.36
C LEU A 130 -0.21 -17.28 -3.09
N ALA A 131 1.07 -17.15 -2.72
CA ALA A 131 1.57 -17.69 -1.46
C ALA A 131 0.98 -16.96 -0.24
N LEU A 132 0.60 -15.67 -0.41
CA LEU A 132 -0.10 -14.90 0.61
C LEU A 132 -1.62 -15.19 0.66
N ILE A 133 -2.13 -15.96 -0.31
CA ILE A 133 -3.54 -16.32 -0.45
C ILE A 133 -3.68 -17.85 -0.41
N PRO A 134 -3.35 -18.52 0.71
CA PRO A 134 -3.26 -19.98 0.78
C PRO A 134 -4.60 -20.69 0.48
N ASN A 135 -5.73 -20.00 0.69
CA ASN A 135 -7.07 -20.49 0.31
C ASN A 135 -7.28 -20.54 -1.21
N ALA A 136 -6.52 -19.79 -2.02
CA ALA A 136 -6.58 -19.89 -3.48
C ALA A 136 -6.19 -21.30 -3.99
N ALA A 137 -5.42 -22.06 -3.20
CA ALA A 137 -5.14 -23.47 -3.51
C ALA A 137 -6.41 -24.33 -3.62
N GLN A 138 -7.51 -23.93 -2.96
CA GLN A 138 -8.79 -24.65 -2.97
C GLN A 138 -9.70 -24.22 -4.13
N ILE A 139 -9.36 -23.15 -4.83
CA ILE A 139 -10.12 -22.67 -5.99
C ILE A 139 -9.71 -23.49 -7.23
N PRO A 140 -10.66 -23.97 -8.06
CA PRO A 140 -10.34 -24.67 -9.30
C PRO A 140 -9.41 -23.84 -10.19
N ASP A 141 -8.47 -24.48 -10.87
CA ASP A 141 -7.49 -23.78 -11.72
C ASP A 141 -8.14 -23.03 -12.89
N SER A 142 -9.35 -23.42 -13.30
CA SER A 142 -10.13 -22.67 -14.30
C SER A 142 -10.75 -21.37 -13.77
N LEU A 143 -10.66 -21.12 -12.46
CA LEU A 143 -11.25 -19.97 -11.77
C LEU A 143 -10.20 -19.12 -11.04
N LYS A 144 -8.91 -19.34 -11.30
CA LYS A 144 -7.82 -18.53 -10.76
C LYS A 144 -6.65 -18.49 -11.73
N ASP A 145 -5.89 -17.41 -11.70
CA ASP A 145 -4.63 -17.25 -12.41
C ASP A 145 -3.70 -16.36 -11.56
N GLU A 146 -2.62 -15.86 -12.15
CA GLU A 146 -1.67 -14.99 -11.45
C GLU A 146 -2.17 -13.55 -11.26
N TYR A 147 -3.35 -13.18 -11.77
CA TYR A 147 -3.94 -11.84 -11.72
C TYR A 147 -5.29 -11.80 -11.00
N SER A 148 -6.01 -12.93 -10.92
CA SER A 148 -7.36 -13.00 -10.39
C SER A 148 -7.66 -14.30 -9.65
N VAL A 149 -8.52 -14.23 -8.63
CA VAL A 149 -9.00 -15.40 -7.88
C VAL A 149 -10.52 -15.34 -7.77
N GLY A 150 -11.19 -16.35 -8.33
CA GLY A 150 -12.64 -16.52 -8.23
C GLY A 150 -13.06 -16.84 -6.80
N TYR A 151 -13.97 -16.03 -6.25
CA TYR A 151 -14.47 -16.19 -4.88
C TYR A 151 -16.01 -16.17 -4.79
N ILE A 152 -16.69 -15.93 -5.91
CA ILE A 152 -18.15 -15.98 -6.06
C ILE A 152 -18.52 -16.67 -7.37
N SER A 153 -19.63 -17.41 -7.37
CA SER A 153 -20.36 -17.83 -8.57
C SER A 153 -21.77 -17.23 -8.55
N TYR A 154 -22.25 -16.81 -9.71
CA TYR A 154 -23.59 -16.22 -9.86
C TYR A 154 -24.27 -16.76 -11.12
N SER A 155 -25.56 -16.45 -11.26
CA SER A 155 -26.33 -16.77 -12.46
C SER A 155 -27.15 -15.57 -12.89
N THR A 156 -27.17 -15.30 -14.20
CA THR A 156 -28.14 -14.39 -14.80
C THR A 156 -29.36 -15.21 -15.18
N VAL A 157 -30.48 -14.94 -14.52
CA VAL A 157 -31.71 -15.74 -14.65
C VAL A 157 -32.85 -14.89 -15.20
N LEU A 158 -33.85 -15.58 -15.77
CA LEU A 158 -35.11 -14.96 -16.14
C LEU A 158 -35.93 -14.71 -14.87
N ALA A 159 -36.38 -13.47 -14.70
CA ALA A 159 -37.33 -13.07 -13.66
C ALA A 159 -38.50 -12.32 -14.28
N TYR A 160 -39.69 -12.47 -13.70
CA TYR A 160 -40.90 -11.80 -14.16
C TYR A 160 -41.77 -11.34 -12.99
N ARG A 161 -42.66 -10.38 -13.28
CA ARG A 161 -43.65 -9.88 -12.33
C ARG A 161 -44.85 -10.84 -12.26
N THR A 162 -45.04 -11.47 -11.12
CA THR A 162 -46.12 -12.46 -10.90
C THR A 162 -47.53 -11.85 -10.86
N ASP A 163 -47.63 -10.54 -10.68
CA ASP A 163 -48.89 -9.80 -10.75
C ASP A 163 -49.27 -9.41 -12.18
N ALA A 164 -48.29 -9.29 -13.07
CA ALA A 164 -48.47 -8.92 -14.48
C ALA A 164 -48.58 -10.13 -15.41
N PHE A 165 -47.77 -11.18 -15.21
CA PHE A 165 -47.75 -12.36 -16.07
C PHE A 165 -48.33 -13.58 -15.34
N LYS A 166 -49.38 -14.18 -15.91
CA LYS A 166 -50.11 -15.31 -15.31
C LYS A 166 -50.39 -16.39 -16.36
N GLY A 167 -50.52 -17.64 -15.91
CA GLY A 167 -50.93 -18.75 -16.78
C GLY A 167 -50.01 -18.94 -17.99
N ALA A 168 -50.57 -18.84 -19.19
CA ALA A 168 -49.85 -19.03 -20.45
C ALA A 168 -48.88 -17.89 -20.78
N ASP A 169 -49.07 -16.71 -20.18
CA ASP A 169 -48.27 -15.50 -20.47
C ASP A 169 -46.93 -15.50 -19.72
N VAL A 170 -46.70 -16.46 -18.82
CA VAL A 170 -45.44 -16.58 -18.08
C VAL A 170 -44.34 -17.09 -19.01
N PRO A 171 -43.26 -16.32 -19.24
CA PRO A 171 -42.15 -16.77 -20.06
C PRO A 171 -41.39 -17.90 -19.34
N LYS A 172 -41.23 -19.04 -20.03
CA LYS A 172 -40.51 -20.22 -19.49
C LYS A 172 -39.14 -20.40 -20.11
N THR A 173 -38.93 -19.78 -21.26
CA THR A 173 -37.69 -19.85 -22.02
C THR A 173 -37.25 -18.44 -22.43
N TRP A 174 -35.97 -18.30 -22.82
CA TRP A 174 -35.50 -17.05 -23.41
C TRP A 174 -36.26 -16.70 -24.70
N ALA A 175 -36.68 -17.69 -25.48
CA ALA A 175 -37.50 -17.44 -26.66
C ALA A 175 -38.84 -16.79 -26.30
N ASP A 176 -39.49 -17.25 -25.22
CA ASP A 176 -40.72 -16.63 -24.71
C ASP A 176 -40.47 -15.20 -24.21
N PHE A 177 -39.34 -14.96 -23.54
CA PHE A 177 -38.97 -13.65 -23.04
C PHE A 177 -38.81 -12.62 -24.16
N TRP A 178 -38.25 -13.03 -25.31
CA TRP A 178 -38.01 -12.16 -26.46
C TRP A 178 -39.21 -12.06 -27.42
N ASP A 179 -40.24 -12.89 -27.25
CA ASP A 179 -41.44 -12.84 -28.07
C ASP A 179 -42.40 -11.75 -27.58
N THR A 180 -42.26 -10.56 -28.14
CA THR A 180 -43.12 -9.41 -27.82
C THR A 180 -44.50 -9.47 -28.48
N LYS A 181 -44.80 -10.53 -29.24
CA LYS A 181 -46.08 -10.73 -29.96
C LYS A 181 -46.90 -11.90 -29.40
N LYS A 182 -46.38 -12.60 -28.40
CA LYS A 182 -47.20 -13.42 -27.51
C LYS A 182 -48.15 -12.55 -26.71
#